data_AF-A0A7S3HWH4-F1
#
_entry.id   AF-A0A7S3HWH4-F1
#
_cell.length_a   1.000
_cell.length_b   1.000
_cell.length_c   1.000
_cell.angle_alpha   90.00
_cell.angle_beta   90.00
_cell.angle_gamma   90.00
#
_symmetry.space_group_name_H-M   'P 1'
#
loop_
_entity.id
_entity.type
_entity.pdbx_description
1 polymer ?
#
loop_
_entity_poly.entity_id
_entity_poly.type
_entity_poly.pdbx_seq_one_letter_code
_entity_poly.pdbx_strand_id
1 'polypeptide(L)'
;MYKKLILEVDALDNGVSEAENMKYYISTGLGSRIARTNSEWNAPASKTQHKQFKKAMKIAEEEFFWCLRGIVLIHMPAYNLVRESFDAREEFHPCGELMTMTRWAPWKDFVFEIEKELGKEGTLKYLIAKDQRNLWKIQ
;
A
#
# COMPACT_ATOMS: atom_id res chain seq x y z
N MET A 1 4.45 -2.86 -2.90
CA MET A 1 4.64 -4.31 -3.12
C MET A 1 5.50 -4.89 -2.01
N TYR A 2 6.78 -4.51 -1.93
CA TYR A 2 7.70 -5.05 -0.93
C TYR A 2 7.20 -4.93 0.51
N LYS A 3 6.99 -3.70 1.01
CA LYS A 3 6.53 -3.45 2.39
C LYS A 3 5.18 -4.09 2.75
N LYS A 4 4.30 -4.33 1.76
CA LYS A 4 2.92 -4.76 1.99
C LYS A 4 2.74 -6.28 1.90
N LEU A 5 3.65 -6.97 1.19
CA LEU A 5 3.50 -8.39 0.88
C LEU A 5 4.81 -9.14 1.10
N ILE A 6 5.88 -8.73 0.41
CA ILE A 6 7.13 -9.49 0.39
C ILE A 6 7.83 -9.45 1.74
N LEU A 7 7.81 -8.33 2.44
CA LEU A 7 8.48 -8.19 3.73
C LEU A 7 7.92 -9.14 4.81
N GLU A 8 6.60 -9.37 4.82
CA GLU A 8 5.98 -10.38 5.70
C GLU A 8 6.51 -11.77 5.37
N VAL A 9 6.55 -12.12 4.07
CA VAL A 9 7.04 -13.42 3.61
C VAL A 9 8.51 -13.62 3.97
N ASP A 10 9.36 -12.63 3.69
CA ASP A 10 10.80 -12.66 4.01
C ASP A 10 11.02 -12.83 5.52
N ALA A 11 10.29 -12.07 6.34
CA ALA A 11 10.41 -12.13 7.80
C ALA A 11 10.03 -13.52 8.33
N LEU A 12 8.90 -14.08 7.87
CA LEU A 12 8.45 -15.42 8.27
C LEU A 12 9.42 -16.52 7.82
N ASP A 13 9.96 -16.43 6.61
CA ASP A 13 10.92 -17.41 6.08
C ASP A 13 12.24 -17.40 6.88
N ASN A 14 12.66 -16.22 7.33
CA ASN A 14 13.85 -16.05 8.17
C ASN A 14 13.60 -16.24 9.68
N GLY A 15 12.37 -16.62 10.09
CA GLY A 15 12.03 -16.80 11.50
C GLY A 15 12.05 -15.52 12.35
N VAL A 16 11.92 -14.36 11.71
CA VAL A 16 11.88 -13.05 12.38
C VAL A 16 10.49 -12.85 12.97
N SER A 17 10.46 -12.57 14.28
CA SER A 17 9.21 -12.25 14.99
C SER A 17 8.77 -10.81 14.72
N GLU A 18 7.46 -10.57 14.70
CA GLU A 18 6.89 -9.21 14.49
C GLU A 18 7.28 -8.22 15.60
N ALA A 19 7.49 -8.71 16.82
CA ALA A 19 8.00 -7.94 17.96
C ALA A 19 8.77 -8.85 18.94
N GLU A 20 9.57 -8.24 19.81
CA GLU A 20 10.36 -8.94 20.84
C GLU A 20 9.48 -9.68 21.87
N ASN A 21 8.35 -9.09 22.26
CA ASN A 21 7.42 -9.65 23.26
C ASN A 21 5.99 -9.71 22.70
N MET A 22 5.64 -10.82 22.06
CA MET A 22 4.31 -11.04 21.48
C MET A 22 3.27 -11.36 22.55
N LYS A 23 2.19 -10.57 22.63
CA LYS A 23 1.04 -10.83 23.53
C LYS A 23 -0.03 -11.72 22.90
N TYR A 24 -0.07 -11.77 21.57
CA TYR A 24 -0.97 -12.60 20.77
C TYR A 24 -0.33 -12.85 19.40
N TYR A 25 -0.85 -13.81 18.64
CA TYR A 25 -0.38 -14.12 17.29
C TYR A 25 -1.51 -13.95 16.27
N ILE A 26 -1.21 -13.35 15.12
CA ILE A 26 -2.13 -13.29 13.99
C ILE A 26 -1.95 -14.57 13.17
N SER A 27 -2.94 -15.45 13.18
CA SER A 27 -2.90 -16.76 12.49
C SER A 27 -3.75 -16.81 11.22
N THR A 28 -4.08 -15.64 10.67
CA THR A 28 -4.96 -15.47 9.49
C THR A 28 -4.26 -14.87 8.29
N GLY A 29 -2.95 -14.58 8.39
CA GLY A 29 -2.13 -13.97 7.33
C GLY A 29 -1.91 -14.89 6.11
N LEU A 30 -1.13 -14.40 5.14
CA LEU A 30 -0.90 -15.14 3.89
C LEU A 30 -0.26 -16.51 4.16
N GLY A 31 0.80 -16.54 4.97
CA GLY A 31 1.49 -17.78 5.33
C GLY A 31 0.55 -18.80 5.99
N SER A 32 -0.29 -18.36 6.91
CA SER A 32 -1.28 -19.24 7.57
C SER A 32 -2.33 -19.76 6.59
N ARG A 33 -2.80 -18.93 5.64
CA ARG A 33 -3.76 -19.38 4.61
C ARG A 33 -3.14 -20.37 3.63
N ILE A 34 -1.88 -20.18 3.24
CA ILE A 34 -1.13 -21.15 2.44
C ILE A 34 -0.96 -22.46 3.20
N ALA A 35 -0.60 -22.41 4.48
CA ALA A 35 -0.40 -23.59 5.32
C ALA A 35 -1.66 -24.47 5.44
N ARG A 36 -2.87 -23.89 5.40
CA ARG A 36 -4.15 -24.64 5.38
C ARG A 36 -4.30 -25.55 4.16
N THR A 37 -3.55 -25.30 3.09
CA THR A 37 -3.59 -26.13 1.89
C THR A 37 -2.74 -27.39 2.03
N ASN A 38 -1.82 -27.45 3.00
CA ASN A 38 -0.98 -28.62 3.22
C ASN A 38 -1.82 -29.86 3.51
N SER A 39 -1.26 -31.02 3.15
CA SER A 39 -1.88 -32.29 3.51
C SER A 39 -1.78 -32.50 5.02
N GLU A 40 -2.86 -32.96 5.62
CA GLU A 40 -2.88 -33.42 7.01
C GLU A 40 -2.01 -34.68 7.13
N TRP A 41 -1.56 -34.98 8.35
CA TRP A 41 -0.72 -36.17 8.61
C TRP A 41 -1.39 -37.49 8.21
N ASN A 42 -2.72 -37.52 8.19
CA ASN A 42 -3.57 -38.66 7.83
C ASN A 42 -4.25 -38.50 6.46
N ALA A 43 -3.74 -37.62 5.60
CA ALA A 43 -4.34 -37.39 4.30
C ALA A 43 -4.29 -38.65 3.41
N PRO A 44 -5.34 -38.89 2.59
CA PRO A 44 -5.32 -39.99 1.63
C PRO A 44 -4.26 -39.75 0.56
N ALA A 45 -3.73 -40.84 -0.03
CA ALA A 45 -2.69 -40.77 -1.08
C ALA A 45 -3.10 -39.93 -2.31
N SER A 46 -4.39 -39.74 -2.53
CA SER A 46 -4.93 -38.89 -3.61
C SER A 46 -4.69 -37.39 -3.40
N LYS A 47 -4.43 -36.94 -2.16
CA LYS A 47 -4.12 -35.56 -1.77
C LYS A 47 -2.61 -35.30 -1.92
N THR A 48 -2.14 -35.35 -3.16
CA THR A 48 -0.71 -35.19 -3.47
C THR A 48 -0.21 -33.78 -3.16
N GLN A 49 1.09 -33.68 -2.83
CA GLN A 49 1.78 -32.42 -2.59
C GLN A 49 1.60 -31.45 -3.78
N HIS A 50 1.72 -31.94 -5.02
CA HIS A 50 1.53 -31.11 -6.21
C HIS A 50 0.14 -30.49 -6.29
N LYS A 51 -0.92 -31.26 -5.97
CA LYS A 51 -2.29 -30.73 -5.95
C LYS A 51 -2.47 -29.67 -4.87
N GLN A 52 -1.86 -29.85 -3.70
CA GLN A 52 -1.93 -28.86 -2.62
C GLN A 52 -1.13 -27.60 -2.95
N PHE A 53 0.06 -27.75 -3.52
CA PHE A 53 0.87 -26.65 -4.00
C PHE A 53 0.10 -25.80 -5.03
N LYS A 54 -0.61 -26.41 -5.98
CA LYS A 54 -1.46 -25.68 -6.92
C LYS A 54 -2.60 -24.89 -6.24
N LYS A 55 -3.10 -25.34 -5.09
CA LYS A 55 -4.07 -24.57 -4.30
C LYS A 55 -3.39 -23.39 -3.59
N ALA A 56 -2.23 -23.62 -2.98
CA ALA A 56 -1.43 -22.56 -2.36
C ALA A 56 -1.08 -21.45 -3.36
N MET A 57 -0.67 -21.82 -4.58
CA MET A 57 -0.35 -20.87 -5.65
C MET A 57 -1.51 -19.92 -5.92
N LYS A 58 -2.75 -20.40 -5.96
CA LYS A 58 -3.92 -19.54 -6.21
C LYS A 58 -4.13 -18.50 -5.11
N ILE A 59 -3.88 -18.87 -3.85
CA ILE A 59 -3.98 -17.95 -2.71
C ILE A 59 -2.89 -16.87 -2.80
N ALA A 60 -1.65 -17.27 -3.10
CA ALA A 60 -0.54 -16.34 -3.27
C ALA A 60 -0.74 -15.41 -4.47
N GLU A 61 -1.24 -15.95 -5.58
CA GLU A 61 -1.57 -15.21 -6.79
C GLU A 61 -2.63 -14.14 -6.52
N GLU A 62 -3.72 -14.49 -5.84
CA GLU A 62 -4.78 -13.56 -5.47
C GLU A 62 -4.26 -12.40 -4.62
N GLU A 63 -3.45 -12.71 -3.60
CA GLU A 63 -2.87 -11.71 -2.72
C GLU A 63 -1.91 -10.77 -3.46
N PHE A 64 -1.06 -11.34 -4.32
CA PHE A 64 -0.15 -10.58 -5.17
C PHE A 64 -0.90 -9.61 -6.07
N PHE A 65 -1.91 -10.09 -6.80
CA PHE A 65 -2.67 -9.24 -7.71
C PHE A 65 -3.53 -8.21 -6.99
N TRP A 66 -4.03 -8.51 -5.79
CA TRP A 66 -4.70 -7.50 -4.96
C TRP A 66 -3.74 -6.37 -4.59
N CYS A 67 -2.53 -6.70 -4.13
CA CYS A 67 -1.49 -5.72 -3.84
C CYS A 67 -1.09 -4.91 -5.08
N LEU A 68 -0.86 -5.57 -6.22
CA LEU A 68 -0.47 -4.93 -7.47
C LEU A 68 -1.54 -3.97 -7.98
N ARG A 69 -2.82 -4.39 -7.97
CA ARG A 69 -3.95 -3.54 -8.36
C ARG A 69 -4.05 -2.30 -7.48
N GLY A 70 -3.86 -2.43 -6.17
CA GLY A 70 -3.84 -1.27 -5.27
C GLY A 70 -2.74 -0.26 -5.63
N ILE A 71 -1.58 -0.74 -6.09
CA ILE A 71 -0.50 0.16 -6.52
C ILE A 71 -0.86 0.83 -7.85
N VAL A 72 -1.23 0.04 -8.86
CA VAL A 72 -1.43 0.53 -10.24
C VAL A 72 -2.69 1.36 -10.40
N LEU A 73 -3.79 0.95 -9.76
CA LEU A 73 -5.11 1.54 -9.99
C LEU A 73 -5.50 2.60 -8.95
N ILE A 74 -4.84 2.65 -7.80
CA ILE A 74 -5.18 3.57 -6.71
C ILE A 74 -4.00 4.48 -6.38
N HIS A 75 -2.86 3.91 -6.00
CA HIS A 75 -1.72 4.69 -5.51
C HIS A 75 -1.04 5.52 -6.61
N MET A 76 -0.68 4.92 -7.74
CA MET A 76 -0.01 5.64 -8.85
C MET A 76 -0.87 6.78 -9.43
N PRO A 77 -2.18 6.60 -9.72
CA PRO A 77 -3.01 7.70 -10.21
C PRO A 77 -3.14 8.84 -9.20
N ALA A 78 -3.25 8.52 -7.91
CA ALA A 78 -3.26 9.53 -6.86
C ALA A 78 -1.93 10.29 -6.78
N TYR A 79 -0.80 9.57 -6.82
CA TYR A 79 0.53 10.18 -6.86
C TYR A 79 0.68 11.16 -8.02
N ASN A 80 0.32 10.75 -9.24
CA ASN A 80 0.43 11.60 -10.43
C ASN A 80 -0.38 12.89 -10.27
N LEU A 81 -1.61 12.79 -9.79
CA LEU A 81 -2.47 13.96 -9.57
C LEU A 81 -1.88 14.92 -8.53
N VAL A 82 -1.30 14.38 -7.45
CA VAL A 82 -0.67 15.18 -6.40
C VAL A 82 0.63 15.81 -6.92
N ARG A 83 1.42 15.08 -7.70
CA ARG A 83 2.64 15.59 -8.35
C ARG A 83 2.32 16.75 -9.28
N GLU A 84 1.35 16.57 -10.19
CA GLU A 84 0.89 17.63 -11.10
C GLU A 84 0.47 18.88 -10.32
N SER A 85 -0.30 18.70 -9.25
CA SER A 85 -0.77 19.79 -8.39
C SER A 85 0.38 20.47 -7.64
N PHE A 86 1.37 19.69 -7.17
CA PHE A 86 2.54 20.20 -6.47
C PHE A 86 3.45 20.99 -7.42
N ASP A 87 3.64 20.54 -8.65
CA ASP A 87 4.48 21.21 -9.63
C ASP A 87 3.84 22.55 -10.07
N ALA A 88 2.51 22.58 -10.23
CA ALA A 88 1.75 23.78 -10.59
C ALA A 88 1.47 24.74 -9.41
N ARG A 89 1.95 24.44 -8.20
CA ARG A 89 1.57 25.20 -6.98
C ARG A 89 2.02 26.68 -7.02
N GLU A 90 3.12 26.97 -7.69
CA GLU A 90 3.62 28.35 -7.86
C GLU A 90 2.79 29.16 -8.87
N GLU A 91 2.13 28.48 -9.82
CA GLU A 91 1.13 29.09 -10.71
C GLU A 91 -0.16 29.42 -9.96
N PHE A 92 -0.54 28.57 -9.00
CA PHE A 92 -1.70 28.82 -8.14
C PHE A 92 -1.45 29.97 -7.16
N HIS A 93 -0.29 30.02 -6.51
CA HIS A 93 0.11 31.13 -5.67
C HIS A 93 1.64 31.33 -5.67
N PRO A 94 2.16 32.55 -5.91
CA PRO A 94 3.59 32.79 -6.08
C PRO A 94 4.50 32.38 -4.91
N CYS A 95 3.98 32.23 -3.68
CA CYS A 95 4.80 31.76 -2.55
C CYS A 95 5.19 30.29 -2.66
N GLY A 96 4.48 29.48 -3.45
CA GLY A 96 4.73 28.04 -3.59
C GLY A 96 4.42 27.21 -2.34
N GLU A 97 3.87 27.81 -1.29
CA GLU A 97 3.47 27.16 -0.03
C GLU A 97 2.01 26.71 -0.02
N LEU A 98 1.24 27.13 -1.03
CA LEU A 98 -0.18 26.80 -1.20
C LEU A 98 -0.34 25.97 -2.47
N MET A 99 -1.18 24.94 -2.39
CA MET A 99 -1.55 24.11 -3.53
C MET A 99 -3.06 24.04 -3.65
N THR A 100 -3.54 23.81 -4.87
CA THR A 100 -4.91 23.41 -5.16
C THR A 100 -4.90 22.13 -5.96
N MET A 101 -6.01 21.39 -5.94
CA MET A 101 -6.16 20.17 -6.74
C MET A 101 -7.46 20.27 -7.54
N THR A 102 -7.39 19.95 -8.84
CA THR A 102 -8.57 19.92 -9.72
C THR A 102 -9.54 18.78 -9.37
N ARG A 103 -8.99 17.67 -8.86
CA ARG A 103 -9.73 16.50 -8.39
C ARG A 103 -9.18 16.08 -7.04
N TRP A 104 -10.05 15.56 -6.17
CA TRP A 104 -9.60 15.10 -4.87
C TRP A 104 -8.89 13.74 -4.97
N ALA A 105 -7.76 13.61 -4.27
CA ALA A 105 -7.12 12.35 -3.95
C ALA A 105 -6.48 12.43 -2.54
N PRO A 106 -6.19 11.29 -1.88
CA PRO A 106 -5.28 11.29 -0.74
C PRO A 106 -3.96 11.93 -1.16
N TRP A 107 -3.48 12.93 -0.42
CA TRP A 107 -2.38 13.78 -0.89
C TRP A 107 -1.20 13.92 0.09
N LYS A 108 -1.45 13.86 1.40
CA LYS A 108 -0.44 14.20 2.43
C LYS A 108 0.82 13.36 2.34
N ASP A 109 0.66 12.03 2.32
CA ASP A 109 1.80 11.11 2.26
C ASP A 109 2.61 11.31 0.97
N PHE A 110 1.93 11.53 -0.15
CA PHE A 110 2.58 11.79 -1.43
C PHE A 110 3.32 13.11 -1.48
N VAL A 111 2.80 14.17 -0.83
CA VAL A 111 3.53 15.43 -0.70
C VAL A 111 4.83 15.21 0.07
N PHE A 112 4.80 14.47 1.19
CA PHE A 112 6.03 14.17 1.93
C PHE A 112 7.04 13.38 1.08
N GLU A 113 6.57 12.44 0.26
CA GLU A 113 7.42 11.70 -0.68
C GLU A 113 8.01 12.63 -1.75
N ILE A 114 7.19 13.47 -2.38
CA ILE A 114 7.58 14.43 -3.43
C ILE A 114 8.59 15.45 -2.89
N GLU A 115 8.31 16.03 -1.74
CA GLU A 115 9.18 17.02 -1.11
C GLU A 115 10.55 16.42 -0.78
N LYS A 116 10.57 15.21 -0.22
CA LYS A 116 11.80 14.47 0.05
C LYS A 116 12.57 14.17 -1.24
N GLU A 117 11.88 13.74 -2.29
CA GLU A 117 12.50 13.47 -3.60
C GLU A 117 13.15 14.72 -4.19
N LEU A 118 12.54 15.89 -4.01
CA LEU A 118 13.01 17.17 -4.54
C LEU A 118 13.92 17.95 -3.59
N GLY A 119 14.17 17.47 -2.37
CA GLY A 119 14.88 18.22 -1.32
C GLY A 119 14.16 19.50 -0.89
N LYS A 120 12.82 19.50 -0.93
CA LYS A 120 11.92 20.63 -0.61
C LYS A 120 11.02 20.32 0.59
N GLU A 121 11.55 19.61 1.58
CA GLU A 121 10.83 19.14 2.76
C GLU A 121 10.18 20.28 3.53
N GLY A 122 8.86 20.19 3.74
CA GLY A 122 8.07 21.17 4.47
C GLY A 122 7.80 22.47 3.72
N THR A 123 7.94 22.51 2.40
CA THR A 123 7.61 23.70 1.59
C THR A 123 6.11 23.92 1.46
N LEU A 124 5.33 22.86 1.23
CA LEU A 124 3.89 22.98 1.17
C LEU A 124 3.28 23.12 2.57
N LYS A 125 2.44 24.12 2.78
CA LYS A 125 1.77 24.39 4.08
C LYS A 125 0.31 24.03 4.07
N TYR A 126 -0.41 24.33 2.98
CA TYR A 126 -1.85 24.15 2.92
C TYR A 126 -2.32 23.67 1.56
N LEU A 127 -3.29 22.75 1.58
CA LEU A 127 -4.14 22.47 0.42
C LEU A 127 -5.42 23.30 0.53
N ILE A 128 -5.69 24.09 -0.51
CA ILE A 128 -6.95 24.84 -0.65
C ILE A 128 -7.78 24.18 -1.74
N ALA A 129 -8.87 23.50 -1.36
CA ALA A 129 -9.74 22.80 -2.29
C ALA A 129 -11.20 22.90 -1.86
N LYS A 130 -12.11 22.67 -2.80
CA LYS A 130 -13.55 22.59 -2.48
C LYS A 130 -13.94 21.18 -2.04
N ASP A 131 -14.83 21.09 -1.06
CA ASP A 131 -15.42 19.83 -0.64
C ASP A 131 -16.55 19.37 -1.58
N GLN A 132 -17.19 18.24 -1.26
CA GLN A 132 -18.32 17.71 -2.03
C GLN A 132 -19.55 18.63 -2.05
N ARG A 133 -19.63 19.59 -1.14
CA ARG A 133 -20.70 20.59 -1.02
C ARG A 133 -20.31 21.91 -1.72
N ASN A 134 -19.19 21.92 -2.44
CA ASN A 134 -18.66 23.09 -3.15
C ASN A 134 -18.23 24.24 -2.20
N LEU A 135 -17.99 23.92 -0.92
CA LEU A 135 -17.48 24.85 0.09
C LEU A 135 -15.96 24.79 0.14
N TRP A 136 -15.32 25.95 0.34
CA TRP A 136 -13.86 26.02 0.48
C TRP A 136 -13.39 25.35 1.77
N LYS A 137 -12.36 24.52 1.65
CA LYS A 137 -11.71 23.83 2.75
C LYS A 137 -10.21 24.04 2.68
N ILE A 138 -9.61 24.26 3.84
CA ILE A 138 -8.16 24.30 4.04
C ILE A 138 -7.78 23.03 4.80
N GLN A 139 -6.75 22.33 4.35
CA GLN A 139 -6.29 21.06 4.93
C GLN A 139 -4.79 21.00 5.16
#